data_AF-A0A6A1PY13-F1
#
_entry.id   AF-A0A6A1PY13-F1
#
_cell.length_a   1.000
_cell.length_b   1.000
_cell.length_c   1.000
_cell.angle_alpha   90.00
_cell.angle_beta   90.00
_cell.angle_gamma   90.00
#
_symmetry.space_group_name_H-M   'P 1'
#
loop_
_entity.id
_entity.type
_entity.pdbx_description
1 polymer ?
#
loop_
_entity_poly.entity_id
_entity_poly.type
_entity_poly.pdbx_seq_one_letter_code
_entity_poly.pdbx_strand_id
1 'polypeptide(L)'
;MHLRKGCVSSPLRGYVLGGGAICMELLTKQGWSSAYSIESVIMQISATRVKGKARVQFGANKSQYSPTRAQQTYKSLVQIHEKNCWYTPPKEDG
;
A
#
# COMPACT_ATOMS: atom_id res chain seq x y z
N MET A 1 6.72 -9.58 -5.99
CA MET A 1 5.75 -8.85 -5.16
C MET A 1 4.58 -8.45 -6.06
N HIS A 2 3.41 -9.06 -5.88
CA HIS A 2 2.24 -8.74 -6.69
C HIS A 2 1.63 -7.43 -6.17
N LEU A 3 1.23 -6.55 -7.07
CA LEU A 3 0.54 -5.30 -6.74
C LEU A 3 -0.84 -5.42 -7.36
N ARG A 4 -1.93 -5.16 -6.64
CA ARG A 4 -3.29 -5.22 -7.22
C ARG A 4 -3.55 -4.00 -8.11
N LYS A 5 -4.28 -4.16 -9.23
CA LYS A 5 -4.62 -3.07 -10.17
C LYS A 5 -5.18 -1.82 -9.47
N GLY A 6 -6.00 -2.00 -8.42
CA GLY A 6 -6.59 -0.90 -7.65
C GLY A 6 -5.60 -0.02 -6.87
N CYS A 7 -4.46 -0.58 -6.43
CA CYS A 7 -3.39 0.19 -5.80
C CYS A 7 -2.47 0.86 -6.84
N VAL A 8 -2.36 0.29 -8.04
CA VAL A 8 -1.52 0.84 -9.13
C VAL A 8 -2.20 2.05 -9.78
N SER A 9 -3.53 2.09 -9.78
CA SER A 9 -4.34 3.21 -10.28
C SER A 9 -4.62 4.30 -9.24
N SER A 10 -4.11 4.18 -8.01
CA SER A 10 -4.29 5.26 -7.04
C SER A 10 -3.53 6.50 -7.54
N PRO A 11 -4.14 7.70 -7.58
CA PRO A 11 -3.47 8.93 -8.03
C PRO A 11 -2.30 9.33 -7.12
N LEU A 12 -2.12 8.62 -6.00
CA LEU A 12 -1.10 8.85 -4.99
C LEU A 12 0.14 8.00 -5.27
N ARG A 13 1.28 8.69 -5.42
CA ARG A 13 2.59 8.06 -5.59
C ARG A 13 3.00 7.33 -4.30
N GLY A 14 3.62 6.16 -4.44
CA GLY A 14 4.21 5.44 -3.31
C GLY A 14 3.28 4.50 -2.55
N TYR A 15 2.09 4.18 -3.08
CA TYR A 15 1.11 3.28 -2.44
C TYR A 15 0.61 3.75 -1.05
N VAL A 16 0.79 5.04 -0.73
CA VAL A 16 0.26 5.67 0.49
C VAL A 16 -1.04 6.38 0.13
N LEU A 17 -2.09 6.13 0.92
CA LEU A 17 -3.43 6.64 0.70
C LEU A 17 -3.78 7.76 1.68
N GLY A 18 -4.96 8.34 1.50
CA GLY A 18 -5.53 9.31 2.42
C GLY A 18 -5.48 8.82 3.87
N GLY A 19 -5.18 9.71 4.80
CA GLY A 19 -5.06 9.34 6.22
C GLY A 19 -3.77 8.61 6.61
N GLY A 20 -2.95 8.18 5.65
CA GLY A 20 -1.69 7.47 5.91
C GLY A 20 -1.77 5.95 5.80
N ALA A 21 -2.89 5.40 5.27
CA ALA A 21 -2.99 3.96 5.02
C ALA A 21 -2.06 3.51 3.88
N ILE A 22 -1.59 2.27 3.93
CA ILE A 22 -0.70 1.69 2.91
C ILE A 22 -1.46 0.64 2.10
N CYS A 23 -1.45 0.79 0.78
CA CYS A 23 -2.09 -0.11 -0.17
C CYS A 23 -1.13 -1.25 -0.56
N MET A 24 -0.96 -2.23 0.32
CA MET A 24 -0.13 -3.41 0.07
C MET A 24 -0.91 -4.68 0.36
N GLU A 25 -0.84 -5.64 -0.55
CA GLU A 25 -1.51 -6.94 -0.44
C GLU A 25 -1.14 -7.67 0.86
N LEU A 26 0.16 -7.73 1.17
CA LEU A 26 0.65 -8.42 2.36
C LEU A 26 0.09 -7.85 3.67
N LEU A 27 -0.40 -6.60 3.67
CA LEU A 27 -1.02 -5.96 4.83
C LEU A 27 -2.53 -6.19 4.89
N THR A 28 -3.08 -7.06 4.05
CA THR A 28 -4.51 -7.42 4.04
C THR A 28 -4.72 -8.85 4.51
N LYS A 29 -5.93 -9.17 4.98
CA LYS A 29 -6.28 -10.51 5.49
C LYS A 29 -5.96 -11.65 4.51
N GLN A 30 -6.07 -11.38 3.21
CA GLN A 30 -5.83 -12.39 2.15
C GLN A 30 -4.35 -12.55 1.80
N GLY A 31 -3.54 -11.50 1.98
CA GLY A 31 -2.12 -11.51 1.62
C GLY A 31 -1.19 -11.70 2.82
N TRP A 32 -1.66 -11.49 4.04
CA TRP A 32 -0.89 -11.65 5.27
C TRP A 32 -0.71 -13.13 5.62
N SER A 33 0.52 -13.49 6.01
CA SER A 33 0.86 -14.80 6.56
C SER A 33 1.69 -14.61 7.83
N SER A 34 1.40 -15.41 8.86
CA SER A 34 2.19 -15.42 10.10
C SER A 34 3.63 -15.91 9.90
N ALA A 35 3.94 -16.49 8.74
CA ALA A 35 5.29 -16.87 8.36
C ALA A 35 6.18 -15.67 7.99
N TYR A 36 5.60 -14.48 7.75
CA TYR A 36 6.40 -13.30 7.40
C TYR A 36 7.09 -12.72 8.64
N SER A 37 8.41 -12.58 8.54
CA SER A 37 9.18 -11.84 9.55
C SER A 37 8.88 -10.35 9.44
N ILE A 38 8.82 -9.66 10.58
CA ILE A 38 8.58 -8.22 10.61
C ILE A 38 9.68 -7.47 9.85
N GLU A 39 10.93 -7.95 9.89
CA GLU A 39 12.04 -7.40 9.10
C GLU A 39 11.75 -7.43 7.60
N SER A 40 11.27 -8.57 7.08
CA SER A 40 10.92 -8.70 5.67
C SER A 40 9.77 -7.76 5.27
N VAL A 41 8.79 -7.56 6.17
CA VAL A 41 7.65 -6.66 5.97
C VAL A 41 8.13 -5.20 5.90
N ILE A 42 9.00 -4.77 6.82
CA ILE A 42 9.56 -3.41 6.84
C ILE A 42 10.39 -3.15 5.58
N MET A 43 11.23 -4.11 5.19
CA MET A 43 12.03 -4.01 3.97
C MET A 43 11.13 -3.91 2.73
N GLN A 44 10.08 -4.72 2.67
CA GLN A 44 9.09 -4.69 1.59
C GLN A 44 8.35 -3.36 1.51
N ILE A 45 7.93 -2.76 2.64
CA ILE A 45 7.31 -1.43 2.68
C ILE A 45 8.28 -0.36 2.16
N SER A 46 9.56 -0.45 2.53
CA SER A 46 10.60 0.46 2.05
C SER A 46 10.79 0.35 0.53
N ALA A 47 10.84 -0.88 0.01
CA ALA A 47 11.00 -1.16 -1.41
C ALA A 47 9.79 -0.69 -2.24
N THR A 48 8.55 -0.93 -1.77
CA THR A 48 7.34 -0.48 -2.49
C THR A 48 7.26 1.04 -2.56
N ARG A 49 7.73 1.75 -1.53
CA ARG A 49 7.77 3.21 -1.52
C ARG A 49 8.69 3.76 -2.63
N VAL A 50 9.83 3.10 -2.87
CA VAL A 50 10.75 3.42 -3.97
C VAL A 50 10.11 3.10 -5.32
N LYS A 51 9.57 1.88 -5.48
CA LYS A 51 8.88 1.44 -6.71
C LYS A 51 7.73 2.36 -7.10
N GLY A 52 6.92 2.78 -6.13
CA GLY A 52 5.80 3.69 -6.34
C GLY A 52 6.20 5.16 -6.55
N LYS A 53 7.51 5.47 -6.58
CA LYS A 53 8.05 6.83 -6.72
C LYS A 53 7.49 7.80 -5.68
N ALA A 54 7.37 7.36 -4.41
CA ALA A 54 6.87 8.21 -3.34
C ALA A 54 7.68 9.51 -3.21
N ARG A 55 7.02 10.59 -2.79
CA ARG A 55 7.63 11.90 -2.55
C ARG A 55 7.13 12.47 -1.24
N VAL A 56 7.98 13.28 -0.59
CA VAL A 56 7.58 14.04 0.59
C VAL A 56 6.81 15.28 0.14
N GLN A 57 5.61 15.49 0.67
CA GLN A 57 4.84 16.71 0.46
C GLN A 57 5.13 17.70 1.59
N PHE A 58 6.11 18.58 1.39
CA PHE A 58 6.60 19.49 2.44
C PHE A 58 5.56 20.52 2.91
N GLY A 59 4.64 20.94 2.04
CA GLY A 59 3.58 21.92 2.37
C GLY A 59 2.27 21.32 2.88
N ALA A 60 2.20 20.00 3.04
CA ALA A 60 0.96 19.33 3.39
C ALA A 60 0.70 19.37 4.91
N ASN A 61 -0.57 19.53 5.31
CA ASN A 61 -0.95 19.64 6.71
C ASN A 61 -0.55 18.37 7.49
N LYS A 62 0.11 18.50 8.64
CA LYS A 62 0.49 17.36 9.49
C LYS A 62 -0.73 16.58 10.02
N SER A 63 -1.89 17.22 10.14
CA SER A 63 -3.15 16.56 10.54
C SER A 63 -3.79 15.71 9.44
N GLN A 64 -3.21 15.70 8.22
CA GLN A 64 -3.69 14.85 7.14
C GLN A 64 -3.59 13.36 7.48
N TYR A 65 -2.59 12.98 8.29
CA TYR A 65 -2.38 11.61 8.75
C TYR A 65 -2.90 11.45 10.17
N SER A 66 -3.81 10.50 10.34
CA SER A 66 -4.35 10.15 11.64
C SER A 66 -4.77 8.68 11.67
N PRO A 67 -4.71 8.01 12.83
CA PRO A 67 -5.11 6.61 12.95
C PRO A 67 -6.53 6.36 12.45
N THR A 68 -7.47 7.24 12.79
CA THR A 68 -8.88 7.13 12.40
C THR A 68 -9.07 7.17 10.89
N ARG A 69 -8.40 8.10 10.20
CA ARG A 69 -8.49 8.21 8.73
C ARG A 69 -7.81 7.02 8.05
N ALA A 70 -6.63 6.63 8.51
CA ALA A 70 -5.93 5.46 7.99
C ALA A 70 -6.78 4.18 8.12
N GLN A 71 -7.42 3.98 9.28
CA GLN A 71 -8.27 2.81 9.51
C GLN A 71 -9.52 2.82 8.63
N GLN A 72 -10.15 3.99 8.44
CA GLN A 72 -11.29 4.12 7.53
C GLN A 72 -10.90 3.78 6.09
N THR A 73 -9.78 4.34 5.61
CA THR A 73 -9.26 4.05 4.29
C THR A 73 -8.90 2.57 4.13
N TYR A 74 -8.28 1.95 5.13
CA TYR A 74 -7.99 0.51 5.12
C TYR A 74 -9.26 -0.34 5.03
N LYS A 75 -10.33 -0.01 5.77
CA LYS A 75 -11.61 -0.72 5.69
C LYS A 75 -12.18 -0.69 4.27
N SER A 76 -12.14 0.47 3.62
CA SER A 76 -12.58 0.61 2.22
C SER A 76 -11.68 -0.17 1.25
N LEU A 77 -10.37 -0.22 1.50
CA LEU A 77 -9.43 -0.99 0.68
C LEU A 77 -9.65 -2.49 0.73
N VAL A 78 -9.88 -3.05 1.91
CA VAL A 78 -10.09 -4.50 2.06
C VAL A 78 -11.28 -4.96 1.22
N GLN A 79 -12.35 -4.16 1.16
CA GLN A 79 -13.52 -4.47 0.32
C GLN A 79 -13.20 -4.43 -1.19
N ILE A 80 -12.27 -3.57 -1.61
CA ILE A 80 -11.83 -3.50 -3.02
C ILE A 80 -10.91 -4.68 -3.35
N HIS A 81 -10.05 -5.09 -2.42
CA HIS A 81 -9.13 -6.21 -2.60
C HIS A 81 -9.84 -7.55 -2.74
N GLU A 82 -11.03 -7.70 -2.13
CA GLU A 82 -11.88 -8.87 -2.31
C GLU A 82 -12.48 -8.94 -3.73
N LYS A 83 -12.69 -7.80 -4.40
CA LYS A 83 -13.38 -7.72 -5.69
C LYS A 83 -12.49 -7.71 -6.94
N ASN A 84 -11.27 -7.18 -6.88
CA ASN A 84 -10.49 -6.89 -8.10
C ASN A 84 -9.26 -7.80 -8.28
N CYS A 85 -9.17 -8.49 -9.43
CA CYS A 85 -8.08 -9.38 -9.83
C CYS A 85 -6.66 -8.79 -9.69
N TRP A 86 -5.70 -9.69 -9.41
CA TRP A 86 -4.28 -9.43 -9.22
C TRP A 86 -3.62 -8.71 -10.40
N TYR A 87 -2.59 -7.92 -10.14
CA TYR A 87 -1.67 -7.44 -11.18
C TYR A 87 -0.27 -8.04 -10.94
N THR A 88 0.18 -8.76 -11.95
CA THR A 88 1.52 -9.32 -12.02
C THR A 88 2.38 -8.29 -12.72
N PRO A 89 3.28 -7.60 -12.00
CA PRO A 89 4.17 -6.65 -12.66
C PRO A 89 5.06 -7.37 -13.69
N PRO A 90 5.36 -6.72 -14.84
CA PRO A 90 6.29 -7.25 -15.85
C PRO A 90 7.67 -7.56 -15.25
N LYS A 91 8.38 -8.54 -15.84
CA LYS A 91 9.67 -9.06 -15.32
C LYS A 91 10.79 -8.03 -15.21
N GLU A 92 10.67 -6.92 -15.91
CA GLU A 92 11.63 -5.81 -16.00
C GLU A 92 11.67 -4.89 -14.76
N ASP A 93 10.75 -5.09 -13.80
CA ASP A 93 10.69 -4.39 -12.51
C ASP A 93 11.42 -5.15 -11.35
N GLY A 94 12.24 -6.15 -11.69
CA GLY A 94 12.92 -7.06 -10.75
C GLY A 94 14.28 -6.60 -10.28
#